data_AF-A0A2V8YSM5-F1
#
_entry.id   AF-A0A2V8YSM5-F1
#
_cell.length_a   1.000
_cell.length_b   1.000
_cell.length_c   1.000
_cell.angle_alpha   90.00
_cell.angle_beta   90.00
_cell.angle_gamma   90.00
#
_symmetry.space_group_name_H-M   'P 1'
#
loop_
_entity.id
_entity.type
_entity.pdbx_description
1 polymer ?
#
loop_
_entity_poly.entity_id
_entity_poly.type
_entity_poly.pdbx_seq_one_letter_code
_entity_poly.pdbx_strand_id
1 'polypeptide(L)'
;MTCDEFEAIGLDAERDASLTETQRAEAAAHVASCTRCSALRVSWEAARIELRSLAVATAGMNAPARVEMRLRQQFGTQYNTPRVRRTAVVAAWALAAAAVVVGAVSWVNWRNSQRANLTDKSNSPVANPGTAEQNAAPDSPTLMADNELSDFTFLPGVLPTDTDDATILEVRIQRGALGALGLPVNEDRAAEWIQVDLLVGNDGLPQAVRLPNEMRE
;
A
#
# COMPACT_ATOMS: atom_id res chain seq x y z
N MET A 1 -2.31 18.77 -36.51
CA MET A 1 -1.75 17.53 -35.93
C MET A 1 -1.53 16.47 -37.00
N THR A 2 -0.60 15.55 -36.74
CA THR A 2 -0.36 14.33 -37.53
C THR A 2 -1.27 13.18 -37.07
N CYS A 3 -1.31 12.08 -37.84
CA CYS A 3 -2.08 10.88 -37.46
C CYS A 3 -1.54 10.27 -36.15
N ASP A 4 -0.22 10.27 -35.95
CA ASP A 4 0.42 9.70 -34.75
C ASP A 4 0.10 10.52 -33.50
N GLU A 5 0.07 11.85 -33.63
CA GLU A 5 -0.34 12.75 -32.55
C GLU A 5 -1.81 12.54 -32.17
N PHE A 6 -2.70 12.35 -33.15
CA PHE A 6 -4.11 12.04 -32.90
C PHE A 6 -4.28 10.69 -32.19
N GLU A 7 -3.52 9.67 -32.59
CA GLU A 7 -3.54 8.36 -31.94
C GLU A 7 -3.05 8.42 -30.49
N ALA A 8 -2.05 9.25 -30.20
CA ALA A 8 -1.56 9.48 -28.84
C ALA A 8 -2.59 10.19 -27.93
N ILE A 9 -3.35 11.14 -28.48
CA ILE A 9 -4.48 11.80 -27.78
C ILE A 9 -5.63 10.81 -27.57
N GLY A 10 -5.77 9.85 -28.48
CA GLY A 10 -6.74 8.77 -28.40
C GLY A 10 -8.09 9.13 -29.02
N LEU A 11 -8.84 8.08 -29.35
CA LEU A 11 -10.08 8.23 -30.11
C LEU A 11 -11.11 9.06 -29.32
N ASP A 12 -11.20 8.96 -27.99
CA ASP A 12 -12.19 9.69 -27.17
C ASP A 12 -11.84 11.14 -26.83
N ALA A 13 -11.00 11.81 -27.64
CA ALA A 13 -10.49 13.15 -27.36
C ALA A 13 -11.58 14.17 -26.94
N GLU A 14 -12.76 14.12 -27.58
CA GLU A 14 -13.87 15.03 -27.25
C GLU A 14 -14.38 14.90 -25.80
N ARG A 15 -14.30 13.72 -25.21
CA ARG A 15 -14.79 13.45 -23.84
C ARG A 15 -13.69 13.38 -22.80
N ASP A 16 -12.43 13.42 -23.22
CA ASP A 16 -11.31 13.38 -22.29
C ASP A 16 -11.17 14.74 -21.57
N ALA A 17 -11.38 14.70 -20.24
CA ALA A 17 -11.29 15.87 -19.38
C ALA A 17 -9.86 16.35 -19.15
N SER A 18 -8.85 15.53 -19.46
CA SER A 18 -7.44 15.88 -19.32
C SER A 18 -6.93 16.78 -20.45
N LEU A 19 -7.61 16.79 -21.59
CA LEU A 19 -7.21 17.57 -22.75
C LEU A 19 -7.60 19.04 -22.64
N THR A 20 -6.82 19.92 -23.25
CA THR A 20 -7.20 21.32 -23.39
C THR A 20 -8.26 21.47 -24.48
N GLU A 21 -9.01 22.57 -24.43
CA GLU A 21 -10.02 22.86 -25.46
C GLU A 21 -9.40 23.00 -26.87
N THR A 22 -8.18 23.54 -26.95
CA THR A 22 -7.44 23.65 -28.20
C THR A 22 -7.08 22.28 -28.78
N GLN A 23 -6.64 21.34 -27.93
CA GLN A 23 -6.31 19.98 -28.36
C GLN A 23 -7.55 19.24 -28.87
N ARG A 24 -8.71 19.40 -28.23
CA ARG A 24 -9.98 18.83 -28.71
C ARG A 24 -10.37 19.40 -30.07
N ALA A 25 -10.29 20.73 -30.24
CA ALA A 25 -10.62 21.39 -31.48
C ALA A 25 -9.70 20.96 -32.64
N GLU A 26 -8.39 20.86 -32.39
CA GLU A 26 -7.44 20.37 -33.38
C GLU A 26 -7.71 18.89 -33.73
N ALA A 27 -8.09 18.06 -32.75
CA ALA A 27 -8.40 16.65 -32.95
C ALA A 27 -9.65 16.48 -33.81
N ALA A 28 -10.71 17.25 -33.52
CA ALA A 28 -11.91 17.28 -34.32
C ALA A 28 -11.63 17.76 -35.76
N ALA A 29 -10.81 18.80 -35.93
CA ALA A 29 -10.40 19.28 -37.25
C ALA A 29 -9.59 18.24 -38.05
N HIS A 30 -8.74 17.46 -37.37
CA HIS A 30 -8.00 16.38 -38.01
C HIS A 30 -8.91 15.24 -38.47
N VAL A 31 -9.83 14.79 -37.63
CA VAL A 31 -10.83 13.77 -38.01
C VAL A 31 -11.67 14.24 -39.20
N ALA A 32 -12.06 15.51 -39.23
CA ALA A 32 -12.82 16.06 -40.35
C ALA A 32 -12.02 16.12 -41.67
N SER A 33 -10.69 16.25 -41.61
CA SER A 33 -9.83 16.39 -42.79
C SER A 33 -9.16 15.10 -43.24
N CYS A 34 -8.97 14.12 -42.35
CA CYS A 34 -8.28 12.86 -42.62
C CYS A 34 -9.26 11.69 -42.73
N THR A 35 -9.35 11.08 -43.93
CA THR A 35 -10.27 9.96 -44.20
C THR A 35 -9.95 8.69 -43.41
N ARG A 36 -8.67 8.44 -43.09
CA ARG A 36 -8.27 7.28 -42.27
C ARG A 36 -8.76 7.43 -40.83
N CYS A 37 -8.53 8.60 -40.23
CA CYS A 37 -8.91 8.87 -38.85
C CYS A 37 -10.43 8.98 -38.68
N SER A 38 -11.16 9.49 -39.67
CA SER A 38 -12.63 9.49 -39.64
C SER A 38 -13.22 8.09 -39.75
N ALA A 39 -12.70 7.23 -40.63
CA ALA A 39 -13.15 5.84 -40.70
C ALA A 39 -12.90 5.08 -39.39
N LEU A 40 -11.73 5.29 -38.77
CA LEU A 40 -11.39 4.73 -37.47
C LEU A 40 -12.28 5.28 -36.33
N ARG A 41 -12.64 6.58 -36.40
CA ARG A 41 -13.54 7.19 -35.44
C ARG A 41 -14.93 6.56 -35.48
N VAL A 42 -15.48 6.38 -36.68
CA VAL A 42 -16.79 5.77 -36.90
C VAL A 42 -16.82 4.31 -36.43
N SER A 43 -15.78 3.52 -36.72
CA SER A 43 -15.74 2.12 -36.28
C SER A 43 -15.69 2.00 -34.75
N TRP A 44 -14.97 2.91 -34.09
CA TRP A 44 -14.90 2.94 -32.63
C TRP A 44 -16.22 3.40 -31.98
N GLU A 45 -16.92 4.37 -32.57
CA GLU A 45 -18.24 4.79 -32.10
C GLU A 45 -19.27 3.65 -32.23
N ALA A 46 -19.23 2.91 -33.33
CA ALA A 46 -20.07 1.73 -33.52
C ALA A 46 -19.78 0.66 -32.45
N ALA A 47 -18.50 0.33 -32.21
CA ALA A 47 -18.11 -0.60 -31.16
C ALA A 47 -18.58 -0.15 -29.76
N ARG A 48 -18.52 1.15 -29.48
CA ARG A 48 -19.03 1.69 -28.22
C ARG A 48 -20.53 1.53 -28.04
N ILE A 49 -21.30 1.69 -29.10
CA ILE A 49 -22.76 1.50 -29.06
C ILE A 49 -23.07 0.03 -28.74
N GLU A 50 -22.37 -0.91 -29.38
CA GLU A 50 -22.52 -2.35 -29.10
C GLU A 50 -22.11 -2.73 -27.68
N LEU A 51 -20.97 -2.22 -27.20
CA LEU A 51 -20.54 -2.47 -25.82
C LEU A 51 -21.52 -1.88 -24.80
N ARG A 52 -22.13 -0.73 -25.11
CA ARG A 52 -23.15 -0.13 -24.25
C ARG A 52 -24.42 -0.94 -24.24
N SER A 53 -24.87 -1.47 -25.38
CA SER A 53 -26.04 -2.33 -25.44
C SER A 53 -25.80 -3.63 -24.67
N LEU A 54 -24.60 -4.21 -24.78
CA LEU A 54 -24.18 -5.36 -23.97
C LEU A 54 -24.21 -5.01 -22.49
N ALA A 55 -23.63 -3.89 -22.08
CA ALA A 55 -23.62 -3.46 -20.67
C ALA A 55 -25.04 -3.29 -20.11
N VAL A 56 -25.98 -2.74 -20.88
CA VAL A 56 -27.39 -2.64 -20.49
C VAL A 56 -28.04 -4.01 -20.39
N ALA A 57 -27.77 -4.91 -21.34
CA ALA A 57 -28.29 -6.27 -21.32
C ALA A 57 -27.75 -7.10 -20.14
N THR A 58 -26.51 -6.85 -19.73
CA THR A 58 -25.86 -7.55 -18.61
C THR A 58 -26.06 -6.86 -17.26
N ALA A 59 -26.58 -5.63 -17.22
CA ALA A 59 -26.81 -4.89 -15.97
C ALA A 59 -27.77 -5.62 -14.99
N GLY A 60 -28.66 -6.46 -15.50
CA GLY A 60 -29.54 -7.30 -14.67
C GLY A 60 -28.83 -8.50 -14.03
N MET A 61 -27.66 -8.90 -14.54
CA MET A 61 -26.83 -9.98 -14.01
C MET A 61 -25.92 -9.42 -12.91
N ASN A 62 -26.51 -9.03 -11.78
CA ASN A 62 -25.76 -8.51 -10.65
C ASN A 62 -24.79 -9.56 -10.10
N ALA A 63 -23.60 -9.10 -9.72
CA ALA A 63 -22.65 -9.92 -8.98
C ALA A 63 -23.31 -10.44 -7.68
N PRO A 64 -23.06 -11.68 -7.25
CA PRO A 64 -23.59 -12.18 -5.99
C PRO A 64 -23.26 -11.22 -4.85
N ALA A 65 -24.22 -10.90 -3.97
CA ALA A 65 -24.08 -9.88 -2.92
C ALA A 65 -22.81 -10.05 -2.05
N ARG A 66 -22.34 -11.29 -1.88
CA ARG A 66 -21.08 -11.62 -1.19
C ARG A 66 -19.84 -11.04 -1.89
N VAL A 67 -19.82 -11.03 -3.22
CA VAL A 67 -18.69 -10.54 -4.03
C VAL A 67 -18.67 -9.02 -4.00
N GLU A 68 -19.83 -8.38 -4.10
CA GLU A 68 -19.94 -6.92 -4.00
C GLU A 68 -19.49 -6.42 -2.61
N MET A 69 -19.94 -7.07 -1.53
CA MET A 69 -19.53 -6.72 -0.17
C MET A 69 -18.02 -6.86 0.01
N ARG A 70 -17.42 -7.95 -0.49
CA ARG A 70 -15.97 -8.17 -0.45
C ARG A 70 -15.20 -7.13 -1.26
N LEU A 71 -15.68 -6.78 -2.45
CA LEU A 71 -15.08 -5.73 -3.29
C LEU A 71 -15.14 -4.37 -2.59
N ARG A 72 -16.29 -3.99 -2.05
CA ARG A 72 -16.44 -2.72 -1.32
C ARG A 72 -15.52 -2.65 -0.10
N GLN A 73 -15.33 -3.76 0.62
CA GLN A 73 -14.41 -3.84 1.75
C GLN A 73 -12.96 -3.61 1.30
N GLN A 74 -12.51 -4.29 0.24
CA GLN A 74 -11.15 -4.16 -0.31
C GLN A 74 -10.88 -2.78 -0.92
N PHE A 75 -11.85 -2.19 -1.63
CA PHE A 75 -11.71 -0.83 -2.15
C PHE A 75 -11.71 0.21 -1.02
N GLY A 76 -12.50 -0.02 0.03
CA GLY A 76 -12.51 0.84 1.22
C GLY A 76 -11.15 0.90 1.91
N THR A 77 -10.46 -0.23 2.04
CA THR A 77 -9.12 -0.27 2.64
C THR A 77 -8.06 0.34 1.74
N GLN A 78 -8.12 0.14 0.43
CA GLN A 78 -7.10 0.66 -0.49
C GLN A 78 -7.13 2.19 -0.65
N TYR A 79 -8.32 2.80 -0.68
CA TYR A 79 -8.46 4.24 -0.97
C TYR A 79 -8.65 5.14 0.25
N ASN A 80 -9.20 4.65 1.37
CA ASN A 80 -9.42 5.49 2.55
C ASN A 80 -8.24 5.49 3.54
N THR A 81 -7.35 4.51 3.50
CA THR A 81 -6.18 4.46 4.39
C THR A 81 -5.19 5.63 4.24
N PRO A 82 -4.87 6.17 3.04
CA PRO A 82 -3.88 7.26 2.93
C PRO A 82 -4.38 8.59 3.49
N ARG A 83 -5.69 8.88 3.40
CA ARG A 83 -6.27 10.13 3.93
C ARG A 83 -6.33 10.11 5.46
N VAL A 84 -6.70 8.99 6.06
CA VAL A 84 -6.84 8.86 7.52
C VAL A 84 -5.47 8.91 8.22
N ARG A 85 -4.42 8.32 7.62
CA ARG A 85 -3.06 8.39 8.17
C ARG A 85 -2.52 9.83 8.20
N ARG A 86 -2.74 10.62 7.14
CA ARG A 86 -2.27 12.02 7.09
C ARG A 86 -2.94 12.90 8.14
N THR A 87 -4.25 12.77 8.36
CA THR A 87 -4.95 13.55 9.38
C THR A 87 -4.55 13.16 10.79
N ALA A 88 -4.34 11.86 11.06
CA ALA A 88 -3.88 11.37 12.35
C ALA A 88 -2.46 11.86 12.68
N VAL A 89 -1.55 11.84 11.70
CA VAL A 89 -0.19 12.37 11.85
C VAL A 89 -0.21 13.86 12.14
N VAL A 90 -0.98 14.66 11.39
CA VAL A 90 -1.09 16.11 11.65
C VAL A 90 -1.66 16.40 13.03
N ALA A 91 -2.68 15.66 13.47
CA ALA A 91 -3.24 15.79 14.81
C ALA A 91 -2.23 15.42 15.91
N ALA A 92 -1.44 14.36 15.71
CA ALA A 92 -0.39 13.96 16.65
C ALA A 92 0.71 15.03 16.78
N TRP A 93 1.16 15.62 15.67
CA TRP A 93 2.13 16.72 15.70
C TRP A 93 1.56 17.99 16.35
N ALA A 94 0.29 18.31 16.13
CA ALA A 94 -0.38 19.44 16.76
C ALA A 94 -0.45 19.27 18.30
N LEU A 95 -0.77 18.06 18.78
CA LEU A 95 -0.78 17.75 20.22
C LEU A 95 0.61 17.82 20.84
N ALA A 96 1.64 17.32 20.13
CA ALA A 96 3.02 17.41 20.59
C ALA A 96 3.50 18.87 20.71
N ALA A 97 3.17 19.72 19.73
CA ALA A 97 3.50 21.15 19.78
C ALA A 97 2.80 21.86 20.95
N ALA A 98 1.52 21.54 21.22
CA ALA A 98 0.79 22.09 22.35
C ALA A 98 1.44 21.72 23.70
N ALA A 99 1.88 20.47 23.88
CA ALA A 99 2.53 20.03 25.10
C ALA A 99 3.85 20.78 25.37
N VAL A 100 4.67 21.03 24.33
CA VAL A 100 5.92 21.80 24.46
C VAL A 100 5.65 23.24 24.87
N VAL A 101 4.63 23.89 24.31
CA VAL A 101 4.26 25.26 24.67
C VAL A 101 3.78 25.35 26.12
N VAL A 102 2.93 24.41 26.57
CA VAL A 102 2.47 24.37 27.97
C VAL A 102 3.65 24.15 28.93
N GLY A 103 4.57 23.25 28.59
CA GLY A 103 5.80 23.03 29.37
C GLY A 103 6.67 24.29 29.48
N ALA A 104 6.89 24.99 28.36
CA ALA A 104 7.68 26.22 28.32
C ALA A 104 7.03 27.35 29.14
N VAL A 105 5.72 27.55 29.01
CA VAL A 105 4.97 28.57 29.77
C VAL A 105 4.99 28.25 31.27
N SER A 106 4.81 26.98 31.63
CA SER A 106 4.88 26.53 33.03
C SER A 106 6.27 26.77 33.63
N TRP A 107 7.34 26.49 32.87
CA TRP A 107 8.72 26.71 33.32
C TRP A 107 9.04 28.21 33.52
N VAL A 108 8.61 29.06 32.60
CA VAL A 108 8.78 30.51 32.70
C VAL A 108 8.03 31.07 33.91
N ASN A 109 6.79 30.61 34.13
CA ASN A 109 5.99 31.04 35.27
C ASN A 109 6.64 30.63 36.61
N TRP A 110 7.09 29.37 36.72
CA TRP A 110 7.78 28.86 37.90
C TRP A 110 9.07 29.65 38.21
N ARG A 111 9.87 29.95 37.18
CA ARG A 111 11.10 30.74 37.34
C ARG A 111 10.81 32.17 37.80
N ASN A 112 9.68 32.75 37.38
CA ASN A 112 9.27 34.07 37.81
C ASN A 112 8.77 34.07 39.27
N SER A 113 8.02 33.04 39.66
CA SER A 113 7.61 32.84 41.06
C SER A 113 8.80 32.59 41.99
N GLN A 114 9.84 31.89 41.53
CA GLN A 114 11.09 31.73 42.29
C GLN A 114 11.82 33.05 42.48
N ARG A 115 11.82 33.95 41.49
CA ARG A 115 12.41 35.28 41.63
C ARG A 115 11.67 36.14 42.66
N ALA A 116 10.35 35.98 42.77
CA ALA A 116 9.56 36.62 43.82
C ALA A 116 9.81 36.02 45.21
N ASN A 117 10.14 34.73 45.30
CA ASN A 117 10.39 34.03 46.56
C ASN A 117 11.84 34.11 47.05
N LEU A 118 12.78 34.64 46.26
CA LEU A 118 14.19 34.83 46.66
C LEU A 118 14.43 36.10 47.49
N THR A 119 13.41 36.93 47.75
CA THR A 119 13.51 38.06 48.68
C THR A 119 13.12 37.69 50.11
N ASP A 120 12.71 36.45 50.37
CA ASP A 120 12.20 36.07 51.69
C ASP A 120 12.52 34.61 52.06
N LYS A 121 13.82 34.25 52.15
CA LYS A 121 14.32 33.21 53.07
C LYS A 121 15.84 33.06 52.99
N SER A 122 16.54 33.76 53.88
CA SER A 122 17.86 33.35 54.34
C SER A 122 17.67 32.71 55.72
N ASN A 123 17.81 31.39 55.80
CA ASN A 123 18.34 30.68 56.96
C ASN A 123 18.58 29.20 56.59
N SER A 124 19.87 28.86 56.50
CA SER A 124 20.50 27.52 56.52
C SER A 124 20.11 26.69 57.78
N PRO A 125 20.51 25.41 57.98
CA PRO A 125 21.60 24.64 57.34
C PRO A 125 21.40 23.12 57.06
N VAL A 126 22.26 22.63 56.14
CA VAL A 126 23.11 21.39 56.13
C VAL A 126 22.62 20.11 56.84
N ALA A 127 22.53 19.01 56.08
CA ALA A 127 23.07 17.67 56.43
C ALA A 127 23.07 16.72 55.20
N ASN A 128 24.26 16.23 54.83
CA ASN A 128 24.51 14.95 54.14
C ASN A 128 24.96 13.94 55.25
N PRO A 129 25.01 12.59 55.08
CA PRO A 129 25.30 11.82 53.86
C PRO A 129 24.56 10.44 53.75
N GLY A 130 24.90 9.62 52.73
CA GLY A 130 24.93 8.14 52.90
C GLY A 130 24.21 7.27 51.86
N THR A 131 24.97 6.79 50.88
CA THR A 131 25.06 5.43 50.30
C THR A 131 23.91 4.41 50.43
N ALA A 132 23.50 3.81 49.31
CA ALA A 132 23.26 2.36 49.17
C ALA A 132 23.10 1.93 47.70
N GLU A 133 24.13 1.24 47.18
CA GLU A 133 24.00 0.26 46.09
C GLU A 133 23.08 -0.89 46.52
N GLN A 134 22.23 -1.37 45.61
CA GLN A 134 21.76 -2.76 45.59
C GLN A 134 21.18 -3.14 44.22
N ASN A 135 21.75 -4.20 43.67
CA ASN A 135 21.43 -4.90 42.43
C ASN A 135 19.99 -5.42 42.37
N ALA A 136 19.43 -5.56 41.16
CA ALA A 136 18.84 -6.82 40.66
C ALA A 136 18.24 -6.63 39.25
N ALA A 137 18.77 -7.36 38.28
CA ALA A 137 18.04 -7.75 37.07
C ALA A 137 16.95 -8.77 37.42
N PRO A 138 15.98 -8.96 36.52
CA PRO A 138 15.86 -10.30 35.98
C PRO A 138 15.79 -10.31 34.45
N ASP A 139 16.61 -11.19 33.90
CA ASP A 139 16.57 -11.70 32.55
C ASP A 139 15.16 -12.19 32.18
N SER A 140 14.63 -11.66 31.07
CA SER A 140 13.60 -12.36 30.31
C SER A 140 14.28 -12.95 29.07
N PRO A 141 14.16 -14.26 28.83
CA PRO A 141 14.71 -14.85 27.62
C PRO A 141 13.94 -14.30 26.42
N THR A 142 14.59 -13.41 25.67
CA THR A 142 14.27 -13.11 24.29
C THR A 142 14.20 -14.43 23.55
N LEU A 143 12.99 -14.86 23.20
CA LEU A 143 12.77 -15.91 22.21
C LEU A 143 13.38 -15.39 20.92
N MET A 144 14.60 -15.84 20.65
CA MET A 144 15.21 -15.76 19.33
C MET A 144 14.17 -16.34 18.37
N ALA A 145 13.59 -15.46 17.55
CA ALA A 145 12.90 -15.88 16.35
C ALA A 145 13.92 -16.67 15.54
N ASP A 146 13.72 -17.98 15.55
CA ASP A 146 14.48 -18.90 14.73
C ASP A 146 14.36 -18.42 13.29
N ASN A 147 15.48 -18.34 12.61
CA ASN A 147 15.61 -17.72 11.29
C ASN A 147 15.09 -18.70 10.20
N GLU A 148 13.82 -19.12 10.32
CA GLU A 148 13.13 -20.01 9.36
C GLU A 148 12.79 -19.29 8.03
N LEU A 149 13.03 -17.99 7.92
CA LEU A 149 12.78 -17.20 6.70
C LEU A 149 13.92 -17.27 5.67
N SER A 150 15.06 -17.87 6.03
CA SER A 150 16.27 -17.86 5.19
C SER A 150 16.23 -18.81 3.97
N ASP A 151 15.26 -19.72 3.90
CA ASP A 151 15.10 -20.71 2.81
C ASP A 151 13.97 -20.35 1.81
N PHE A 152 13.33 -19.18 1.98
CA PHE A 152 12.23 -18.74 1.14
C PHE A 152 12.71 -17.83 0.01
N THR A 153 12.28 -18.09 -1.23
CA THR A 153 12.50 -17.18 -2.35
C THR A 153 11.37 -16.15 -2.38
N PHE A 154 11.71 -14.89 -2.12
CA PHE A 154 10.76 -13.78 -2.13
C PHE A 154 10.24 -13.49 -3.54
N LEU A 155 8.95 -13.20 -3.63
CA LEU A 155 8.29 -12.85 -4.88
C LEU A 155 8.57 -11.39 -5.26
N PRO A 156 8.60 -11.06 -6.57
CA PRO A 156 8.91 -9.70 -7.02
C PRO A 156 7.90 -8.69 -6.47
N GLY A 157 8.38 -7.71 -5.71
CA GLY A 157 7.58 -6.63 -5.13
C GLY A 157 7.35 -6.70 -3.62
N VAL A 158 7.85 -7.74 -2.94
CA VAL A 158 7.70 -7.93 -1.48
C VAL A 158 8.94 -7.44 -0.75
N LEU A 159 8.76 -6.61 0.28
CA LEU A 159 9.84 -6.13 1.16
C LEU A 159 9.95 -7.06 2.39
N PRO A 160 11.16 -7.36 2.88
CA PRO A 160 11.36 -8.30 4.00
C PRO A 160 10.59 -7.91 5.28
N THR A 161 10.37 -6.61 5.50
CA THR A 161 9.66 -6.06 6.67
C THR A 161 8.15 -6.35 6.69
N ASP A 162 7.58 -6.85 5.59
CA ASP A 162 6.15 -7.20 5.51
C ASP A 162 5.88 -8.67 5.84
N THR A 163 6.93 -9.45 6.15
CA THR A 163 6.85 -10.91 6.40
C THR A 163 6.79 -11.30 7.88
N ASP A 164 6.89 -10.33 8.80
CA ASP A 164 6.92 -10.56 10.25
C ASP A 164 5.62 -11.21 10.80
N ASP A 165 4.50 -11.12 10.07
CA ASP A 165 3.19 -11.69 10.39
C ASP A 165 2.70 -12.76 9.37
N ALA A 166 3.61 -13.34 8.58
CA ALA A 166 3.22 -14.26 7.49
C ALA A 166 2.94 -15.69 7.98
N THR A 167 1.97 -16.36 7.35
CA THR A 167 1.61 -17.76 7.63
C THR A 167 2.13 -18.66 6.52
N ILE A 168 2.70 -19.81 6.89
CA ILE A 168 3.14 -20.84 5.93
C ILE A 168 1.94 -21.76 5.62
N LEU A 169 1.55 -21.83 4.34
CA LEU A 169 0.52 -22.76 3.86
C LEU A 169 1.13 -23.74 2.85
N GLU A 170 1.00 -25.04 3.12
CA GLU A 170 1.30 -26.08 2.15
C GLU A 170 0.16 -26.13 1.12
N VAL A 171 0.46 -25.77 -0.13
CA VAL A 171 -0.54 -25.73 -1.21
C VAL A 171 -0.06 -26.54 -2.39
N ARG A 172 -0.97 -27.33 -2.96
CA ARG A 172 -0.73 -28.04 -4.21
C ARG A 172 -1.09 -27.13 -5.39
N ILE A 173 -0.10 -26.77 -6.21
CA ILE A 173 -0.29 -25.92 -7.39
C ILE A 173 0.36 -26.54 -8.63
N GLN A 174 -0.12 -26.13 -9.81
CA GLN A 174 0.52 -26.54 -11.06
C GLN A 174 1.84 -25.80 -11.25
N ARG A 175 2.87 -26.50 -11.73
CA ARG A 175 4.21 -25.95 -11.92
C ARG A 175 4.19 -24.68 -12.80
N GLY A 176 3.32 -24.63 -13.80
CA GLY A 176 3.13 -23.44 -14.65
C GLY A 176 2.62 -22.19 -13.91
N ALA A 177 1.90 -22.37 -12.79
CA ALA A 177 1.42 -21.25 -11.98
C ALA A 177 2.57 -20.54 -11.22
N LEU A 178 3.71 -21.21 -11.00
CA LEU A 178 4.91 -20.56 -10.46
C LEU A 178 5.51 -19.53 -11.43
N GLY A 179 5.29 -19.71 -12.75
CA GLY A 179 5.72 -18.73 -13.75
C GLY A 179 4.96 -17.41 -13.64
N ALA A 180 3.66 -17.47 -13.30
CA ALA A 180 2.85 -16.28 -13.01
C ALA A 180 3.31 -15.56 -11.72
N LEU A 181 4.01 -16.27 -10.84
CA LEU A 181 4.66 -15.74 -9.64
C LEU A 181 6.10 -15.24 -9.93
N GLY A 182 6.55 -15.24 -11.18
CA GLY A 182 7.86 -14.72 -11.58
C GLY A 182 9.04 -15.66 -11.29
N LEU A 183 8.77 -16.93 -10.97
CA LEU A 183 9.81 -17.94 -10.77
C LEU A 183 10.15 -18.62 -12.11
N PRO A 184 11.43 -18.94 -12.38
CA PRO A 184 11.81 -19.64 -13.60
C PRO A 184 11.25 -21.06 -13.59
N VAL A 185 10.39 -21.37 -14.57
CA VAL A 185 9.74 -22.68 -14.71
C VAL A 185 10.15 -23.35 -16.01
N ASN A 186 10.37 -24.67 -15.95
CA ASN A 186 10.57 -25.49 -17.15
C ASN A 186 9.20 -25.80 -17.79
N GLU A 187 8.98 -25.29 -19.00
CA GLU A 187 7.70 -25.32 -19.72
C GLU A 187 7.22 -26.74 -20.07
N ASP A 188 8.15 -27.68 -20.29
CA ASP A 188 7.83 -29.08 -20.62
C ASP A 188 7.09 -29.81 -19.49
N ARG A 189 7.16 -29.29 -18.26
CA ARG A 189 6.50 -29.86 -17.06
C ARG A 189 5.47 -28.92 -16.42
N ALA A 190 5.00 -27.92 -17.16
CA ALA A 190 4.09 -26.89 -16.63
C ALA A 190 2.76 -27.45 -16.08
N ALA A 191 2.27 -28.57 -16.63
CA ALA A 191 1.00 -29.19 -16.22
C ALA A 191 1.10 -30.07 -14.95
N GLU A 192 2.31 -30.30 -14.44
CA GLU A 192 2.56 -31.16 -13.29
C GLU A 192 2.10 -30.49 -11.98
N TRP A 193 1.39 -31.23 -11.13
CA TRP A 193 0.97 -30.75 -9.81
C TRP A 193 2.05 -31.02 -8.77
N ILE A 194 2.61 -29.96 -8.21
CA ILE A 194 3.65 -30.01 -7.18
C ILE A 194 3.13 -29.45 -5.85
N GLN A 195 3.62 -29.99 -4.73
CA GLN A 195 3.41 -29.42 -3.40
C GLN A 195 4.46 -28.33 -3.17
N VAL A 196 4.01 -27.17 -2.70
CA VAL A 196 4.85 -26.01 -2.48
C VAL A 196 4.41 -25.34 -1.17
N ASP A 197 5.38 -24.95 -0.37
CA ASP A 197 5.13 -24.15 0.83
C ASP A 197 5.08 -22.68 0.42
N LEU A 198 3.91 -22.08 0.57
CA LEU A 198 3.66 -20.70 0.23
C LEU A 198 3.57 -19.87 1.51
N LEU A 199 4.44 -18.88 1.63
CA LEU A 199 4.38 -17.89 2.68
C LEU A 199 3.38 -16.82 2.25
N VAL A 200 2.26 -16.74 2.95
CA VAL A 200 1.14 -15.87 2.63
C VAL A 200 1.05 -14.79 3.71
N GLY A 201 1.02 -13.53 3.27
CA GLY A 201 0.83 -12.39 4.16
C GLY A 201 -0.58 -12.34 4.73
N ASN A 202 -0.81 -11.48 5.72
CA ASN A 202 -2.14 -11.23 6.29
C ASN A 202 -3.13 -10.60 5.26
N ASP A 203 -2.63 -10.18 4.09
CA ASP A 203 -3.38 -9.71 2.92
C ASP A 203 -3.87 -10.84 2.00
N GLY A 204 -3.45 -12.09 2.26
CA GLY A 204 -3.80 -13.25 1.44
C GLY A 204 -3.01 -13.33 0.13
N LEU A 205 -2.01 -12.46 -0.06
CA LEU A 205 -1.13 -12.51 -1.22
C LEU A 205 0.07 -13.41 -0.94
N PRO A 206 0.51 -14.18 -1.95
CA PRO A 206 1.74 -14.95 -1.87
C PRO A 206 2.92 -13.97 -1.73
N GLN A 207 3.68 -14.09 -0.64
CA GLN A 207 4.83 -13.24 -0.35
C GLN A 207 6.16 -13.95 -0.61
N ALA A 208 6.23 -15.27 -0.36
CA ALA A 208 7.39 -16.07 -0.71
C ALA A 208 7.02 -17.52 -1.01
N VAL A 209 7.88 -18.22 -1.73
CA VAL A 209 7.70 -19.62 -2.14
C VAL A 209 8.91 -20.43 -1.69
N ARG A 210 8.66 -21.59 -1.08
CA ARG A 210 9.66 -22.64 -0.81
C ARG A 210 9.23 -23.93 -1.50
N LEU A 211 10.14 -24.51 -2.28
CA LEU A 211 9.96 -25.86 -2.81
C LEU A 211 10.44 -26.85 -1.75
N PRO A 212 9.70 -27.93 -1.45
CA PRO A 212 10.20 -28.96 -0.56
C PRO A 212 11.46 -29.59 -1.17
N ASN A 213 12.53 -29.69 -0.39
CA ASN A 213 13.83 -30.26 -0.79
C ASN A 213 13.80 -31.77 -1.08
N GLU A 214 12.63 -32.39 -1.15
CA GLU A 214 12.48 -33.78 -1.60
C GLU A 214 12.30 -33.81 -3.11
N MET A 215 13.41 -33.81 -3.85
CA MET A 215 13.68 -34.63 -5.03
C MET A 215 15.03 -34.20 -5.63
N ARG A 216 16.09 -34.34 -4.83
CA ARG A 216 17.46 -34.48 -5.33
C ARG A 216 17.78 -35.97 -5.35
N GLU A 217 17.39 -36.65 -6.42
CA GLU A 217 18.04 -37.87 -6.94
C GLU A 217 18.02 -37.84 -8.47
#